data_AF-A0A423XPW1-F1
#
_entry.id   AF-A0A423XPW1-F1
#
_cell.length_a   1.000
_cell.length_b   1.000
_cell.length_c   1.000
_cell.angle_alpha   90.00
_cell.angle_beta   90.00
_cell.angle_gamma   90.00
#
_symmetry.space_group_name_H-M   'P 1'
#
loop_
_entity.id
_entity.type
_entity.pdbx_description
1 polymer ?
#
loop_
_entity_poly.entity_id
_entity_poly.type
_entity_poly.pdbx_seq_one_letter_code
_entity_poly.pdbx_strand_id
1 'polypeptide(L)'
;RLELLQLLSLDLNTPIEATESLQAHDTKVDVVQAIKQAEYSQPQWLIKLIENEQANIDLAVAHNNSQWDVSLVGGANQVRRRDNQSGVSRTWENYVGIQVEIPVNDMSIHQAEVQA
;
A
#
# COMPACT_ATOMS: atom_id res chain seq x y z
N ARG A 1 -21.49 29.56 18.15
CA ARG A 1 -20.39 30.55 17.97
C ARG A 1 -19.02 29.93 18.24
N LEU A 2 -18.80 29.29 19.40
CA LEU A 2 -17.51 28.71 19.76
C LEU A 2 -17.09 27.54 18.85
N GLU A 3 -18.00 26.63 18.54
CA GLU A 3 -17.71 25.48 17.64
C GLU A 3 -17.37 25.91 16.20
N LEU A 4 -17.98 26.99 15.69
CA LEU A 4 -17.70 27.52 14.36
C LEU A 4 -16.34 28.23 14.32
N LEU A 5 -16.01 29.01 15.36
CA LEU A 5 -14.69 29.62 15.52
C LEU A 5 -13.58 28.55 15.61
N GLN A 6 -13.85 27.46 16.33
CA GLN A 6 -12.95 26.33 16.44
C GLN A 6 -12.78 25.58 15.11
N LEU A 7 -13.88 25.32 14.38
CA LEU A 7 -13.83 24.67 13.06
C LEU A 7 -13.05 25.50 12.03
N LEU A 8 -13.20 26.82 12.08
CA LEU A 8 -12.53 27.76 11.18
C LEU A 8 -11.10 28.12 11.63
N SER A 9 -10.63 27.58 12.77
CA SER A 9 -9.33 27.91 13.37
C SER A 9 -9.13 29.42 13.60
N LEU A 10 -10.20 30.12 13.98
CA LEU A 10 -10.18 31.55 14.25
C LEU A 10 -10.00 31.82 15.75
N ASP A 11 -9.18 32.82 16.09
CA ASP A 11 -9.03 33.28 17.47
C ASP A 11 -10.37 33.80 18.00
N LEU A 12 -10.70 33.49 19.26
CA LEU A 12 -11.94 33.92 19.92
C LEU A 12 -12.09 35.44 19.97
N ASN A 13 -10.98 36.17 19.84
CA ASN A 13 -10.95 37.63 19.78
C ASN A 13 -11.23 38.20 18.38
N THR A 14 -11.37 37.38 17.33
CA THR A 14 -11.74 37.89 16.00
C THR A 14 -13.20 38.37 15.99
N PRO A 15 -13.44 39.64 15.61
CA PRO A 15 -14.80 40.16 15.47
C PRO A 15 -15.43 39.58 14.21
N ILE A 16 -16.41 38.68 14.39
CA ILE A 16 -17.25 38.16 13.31
C ILE A 16 -18.59 38.87 13.38
N GLU A 17 -18.91 39.66 12.36
CA GLU A 17 -20.21 40.32 12.18
C GLU A 17 -20.92 39.73 10.96
N ALA A 18 -22.14 39.22 11.16
CA ALA A 18 -22.99 38.77 10.07
C ALA A 18 -23.64 40.00 9.42
N THR A 19 -23.09 40.43 8.28
CA THR A 19 -23.53 41.64 7.56
C THR A 19 -24.69 41.41 6.61
N GLU A 20 -25.07 40.16 6.33
CA GLU A 20 -26.09 39.81 5.34
C GLU A 20 -27.34 39.17 5.97
N SER A 21 -28.52 39.53 5.48
CA SER A 21 -29.79 38.94 5.92
C SER A 21 -29.94 37.53 5.37
N LEU A 22 -30.23 36.55 6.24
CA LEU A 22 -30.38 35.15 5.87
C LEU A 22 -31.60 34.94 4.95
N GLN A 23 -31.39 34.85 3.64
CA GLN A 23 -32.44 34.49 2.67
C GLN A 23 -32.42 32.99 2.41
N ALA A 24 -33.17 32.23 3.21
CA ALA A 24 -33.31 30.80 3.01
C ALA A 24 -34.18 30.51 1.77
N HIS A 25 -33.58 29.89 0.76
CA HIS A 25 -34.27 29.42 -0.43
C HIS A 25 -34.44 27.89 -0.34
N ASP A 26 -35.66 27.41 -0.60
CA ASP A 26 -35.95 25.97 -0.60
C ASP A 26 -35.22 25.30 -1.78
N THR A 27 -34.17 24.55 -1.47
CA THR A 27 -33.35 23.86 -2.47
C THR A 27 -33.94 22.47 -2.69
N LYS A 28 -34.66 22.28 -3.80
CA LYS A 28 -35.12 20.95 -4.21
C LYS A 28 -33.92 20.14 -4.68
N VAL A 29 -33.50 19.19 -3.85
CA VAL A 29 -32.44 18.24 -4.18
C VAL A 29 -33.04 17.07 -4.95
N ASP A 30 -32.55 16.83 -6.17
CA ASP A 30 -32.83 15.58 -6.89
C ASP A 30 -32.03 14.45 -6.25
N VAL A 31 -32.75 13.51 -5.62
CA VAL A 31 -32.17 12.38 -4.90
C VAL A 31 -31.27 11.53 -5.79
N VAL A 32 -31.62 11.33 -7.06
CA VAL A 32 -30.84 10.49 -7.97
C VAL A 32 -29.51 11.16 -8.32
N GLN A 33 -29.52 12.47 -8.54
CA GLN A 33 -28.28 13.23 -8.76
C GLN A 33 -27.44 13.33 -7.49
N ALA A 34 -28.07 13.50 -6.33
CA ALA A 34 -27.38 13.56 -5.05
C ALA A 34 -26.65 12.25 -4.72
N ILE A 35 -27.26 11.09 -4.98
CA ILE A 35 -26.61 9.78 -4.78
C ILE A 35 -25.41 9.61 -5.72
N LYS A 36 -25.57 9.91 -7.02
CA LYS A 36 -24.44 9.83 -7.97
C LYS A 36 -23.29 10.76 -7.57
N GLN A 37 -23.61 11.96 -7.12
CA GLN A 37 -22.61 12.91 -6.64
C GLN A 37 -21.95 12.42 -5.34
N ALA A 38 -22.72 11.81 -4.43
CA ALA A 38 -22.19 11.22 -3.21
C ALA A 38 -21.24 10.06 -3.52
N GLU A 39 -21.60 9.13 -4.41
CA GLU A 39 -20.69 8.06 -4.84
C GLU A 39 -19.38 8.59 -5.44
N TYR A 40 -19.43 9.71 -6.18
CA TYR A 40 -18.23 10.29 -6.77
C TYR A 40 -17.36 11.07 -5.78
N SER A 41 -17.95 11.70 -4.76
CA SER A 41 -17.26 12.69 -3.92
C SER A 41 -17.17 12.33 -2.44
N GLN A 42 -17.91 11.32 -1.97
CA GLN A 42 -17.91 10.90 -0.58
C GLN A 42 -16.64 10.09 -0.28
N PRO A 43 -15.71 10.62 0.53
CA PRO A 43 -14.43 9.96 0.76
C PRO A 43 -14.60 8.59 1.43
N GLN A 44 -15.59 8.44 2.31
CA GLN A 44 -15.85 7.18 3.02
C GLN A 44 -16.24 6.04 2.08
N TRP A 45 -17.06 6.32 1.06
CA TRP A 45 -17.43 5.33 0.05
C TRP A 45 -16.23 4.93 -0.80
N LEU A 46 -15.45 5.91 -1.25
CA LEU A 46 -14.24 5.66 -2.03
C LEU A 46 -13.19 4.86 -1.24
N ILE A 47 -13.02 5.16 0.05
CA ILE A 47 -12.16 4.38 0.95
C ILE A 47 -12.62 2.92 1.01
N LYS A 48 -13.93 2.66 1.12
CA LYS A 48 -14.45 1.28 1.12
C LYS A 48 -14.19 0.52 -0.17
N LEU A 49 -14.26 1.20 -1.32
CA LEU A 49 -13.88 0.59 -2.60
C LEU A 49 -12.39 0.23 -2.63
N ILE A 50 -11.53 1.11 -2.13
CA ILE A 50 -10.08 0.86 -2.06
C ILE A 50 -9.76 -0.29 -1.10
N GLU A 51 -10.40 -0.32 0.08
CA GLU A 51 -10.23 -1.41 1.05
C GLU A 51 -10.62 -2.77 0.44
N ASN A 52 -11.69 -2.82 -0.36
CA ASN A 52 -12.08 -4.05 -1.05
C ASN A 52 -11.06 -4.48 -2.09
N GLU A 53 -10.55 -3.54 -2.89
CA GLU A 53 -9.51 -3.84 -3.88
C GLU A 53 -8.22 -4.32 -3.20
N GLN A 54 -7.84 -3.71 -2.08
CA GLN A 54 -6.68 -4.12 -1.31
C GLN A 54 -6.83 -5.55 -0.79
N ALA A 55 -8.00 -5.93 -0.26
CA ALA A 55 -8.25 -7.30 0.18
C ALA A 55 -8.11 -8.31 -0.97
N ASN A 56 -8.60 -7.98 -2.17
CA ASN A 56 -8.43 -8.84 -3.35
C ASN A 56 -6.95 -9.01 -3.74
N ILE A 57 -6.16 -7.94 -3.66
CA ILE A 57 -4.73 -7.97 -3.91
C ILE A 57 -4.02 -8.83 -2.86
N ASP A 58 -4.34 -8.64 -1.58
CA ASP A 58 -3.73 -9.36 -0.48
C ASP A 58 -4.01 -10.86 -0.59
N LEU A 59 -5.23 -11.25 -0.97
CA LEU A 59 -5.58 -12.64 -1.28
C LEU A 59 -4.73 -13.20 -2.44
N ALA A 60 -4.56 -12.45 -3.52
CA ALA A 60 -3.76 -12.88 -4.67
C ALA A 60 -2.27 -13.04 -4.30
N VAL A 61 -1.73 -12.15 -3.46
CA VAL A 61 -0.36 -12.26 -2.94
C VAL A 61 -0.22 -13.47 -2.01
N ALA A 62 -1.17 -13.69 -1.10
CA ALA A 62 -1.17 -14.86 -0.23
C ALA A 62 -1.20 -16.16 -1.04
N HIS A 63 -2.03 -16.21 -2.09
CA HIS A 63 -2.07 -17.35 -3.01
C HIS A 63 -0.73 -17.55 -3.72
N ASN A 64 -0.11 -16.49 -4.23
CA ASN A 64 1.20 -16.58 -4.89
C ASN A 64 2.28 -17.09 -3.92
N ASN A 65 2.30 -16.61 -2.68
CA ASN A 65 3.25 -17.05 -1.66
C ASN A 65 3.10 -18.55 -1.29
N SER A 66 1.94 -19.14 -1.53
CA SER A 66 1.73 -20.59 -1.38
C SER A 66 2.36 -21.43 -2.51
N GLN A 67 2.81 -20.78 -3.59
CA GLN A 67 3.44 -21.42 -4.73
C GLN A 67 4.97 -21.44 -4.57
N TRP A 68 5.62 -22.28 -5.38
CA TRP A 68 7.08 -22.31 -5.51
C TRP A 68 7.67 -21.01 -6.09
N ASP A 69 8.78 -20.54 -5.53
CA ASP A 69 9.60 -19.46 -6.10
C ASP A 69 10.76 -20.02 -6.92
N VAL A 70 11.08 -19.36 -8.03
CA VAL A 70 12.18 -19.75 -8.93
C VAL A 70 13.03 -18.52 -9.25
N SER A 71 14.28 -18.56 -8.81
CA SER A 71 15.23 -17.45 -8.92
C SER A 71 16.48 -17.85 -9.72
N LEU A 72 16.94 -16.99 -10.63
CA LEU A 72 18.22 -17.16 -11.33
C LEU A 72 19.32 -16.44 -10.55
N VAL A 73 20.33 -17.19 -10.11
CA VAL A 73 21.44 -16.67 -9.31
C VAL A 73 22.73 -16.81 -10.10
N GLY A 74 23.58 -15.78 -10.08
CA GLY A 74 24.89 -15.84 -10.68
C GLY A 74 25.88 -14.96 -9.94
N GLY A 75 27.16 -15.28 -10.04
CA GLY A 75 28.21 -14.53 -9.38
C GLY A 75 29.59 -14.83 -9.93
N ALA A 76 30.52 -13.94 -9.61
CA ALA A 76 31.93 -14.06 -9.94
C ALA A 76 32.74 -13.77 -8.67
N ASN A 77 33.72 -14.61 -8.36
CA ASN A 77 34.60 -14.46 -7.22
C ASN A 77 36.07 -14.51 -7.65
N GLN A 78 36.92 -13.69 -7.03
CA GLN A 78 38.36 -13.68 -7.26
C GLN A 78 39.08 -14.30 -6.05
N VAL A 79 39.51 -15.55 -6.20
CA VAL A 79 40.28 -16.23 -5.16
C VAL A 79 41.77 -15.94 -5.34
N ARG A 80 42.39 -15.38 -4.29
CA ARG A 80 43.83 -15.19 -4.20
C ARG A 80 44.43 -16.27 -3.31
N ARG A 81 45.18 -17.21 -3.89
CA ARG A 81 46.03 -18.12 -3.10
C ARG A 81 47.43 -17.55 -2.99
N ARG A 82 47.98 -17.61 -1.78
CA ARG A 82 49.38 -17.23 -1.51
C ARG A 82 50.13 -18.52 -1.22
N ASP A 83 50.81 -19.03 -2.25
CA ASP A 83 51.57 -20.26 -2.13
C ASP A 83 52.98 -19.91 -1.63
N ASN A 84 53.46 -20.63 -0.60
CA ASN A 84 54.68 -20.28 0.14
C ASN A 84 56.00 -20.47 -0.66
N GLN A 85 55.92 -20.90 -1.93
CA GLN A 85 57.11 -21.30 -2.70
C GLN A 85 57.33 -20.47 -3.99
N SER A 86 56.32 -19.85 -4.60
CA SER A 86 56.50 -19.07 -5.85
C SER A 86 55.17 -18.46 -6.34
N GLY A 87 55.03 -17.14 -6.23
CA GLY A 87 54.04 -16.34 -6.99
C GLY A 87 52.62 -16.23 -6.43
N VAL A 88 51.98 -15.08 -6.65
CA VAL A 88 50.57 -14.83 -6.33
C VAL A 88 49.71 -15.32 -7.51
N SER A 89 49.01 -16.44 -7.33
CA SER A 89 48.02 -16.91 -8.31
C SER A 89 46.66 -16.25 -8.07
N ARG A 90 46.08 -15.66 -9.12
CA ARG A 90 44.72 -15.09 -9.11
C ARG A 90 43.83 -15.97 -9.96
N THR A 91 42.84 -16.61 -9.35
CA THR A 91 41.85 -17.45 -10.05
C THR A 91 40.49 -16.77 -9.97
N TRP A 92 39.78 -16.71 -11.10
CA TRP A 92 38.40 -16.24 -11.17
C TRP A 92 37.46 -17.44 -11.25
N GLU A 93 36.46 -17.46 -10.39
CA GLU A 93 35.43 -18.49 -10.33
C GLU A 93 34.09 -17.83 -10.63
N ASN A 94 33.42 -18.26 -11.69
CA ASN A 94 32.10 -17.76 -12.07
C ASN A 94 31.08 -18.88 -11.91
N TYR A 95 29.86 -18.55 -11.49
CA TYR A 95 28.76 -19.50 -11.39
C TYR A 95 27.45 -18.89 -11.87
N VAL A 96 26.58 -19.75 -12.39
CA VAL A 96 25.19 -19.47 -12.69
C VAL A 96 24.38 -20.69 -12.24
N GLY A 97 23.24 -20.46 -11.60
CA GLY A 97 22.40 -21.51 -11.06
C GLY A 97 20.96 -21.04 -10.93
N ILE A 98 20.07 -22.01 -10.81
CA ILE A 98 18.65 -21.77 -10.54
C ILE A 98 18.41 -22.21 -9.09
N GLN A 99 17.78 -21.35 -8.32
CA GLN A 99 17.30 -21.65 -6.97
C GLN A 99 15.78 -21.83 -7.04
N VAL A 100 15.27 -22.92 -6.44
CA VAL A 100 13.83 -23.19 -6.33
C VAL A 100 13.48 -23.34 -4.85
N GLU A 101 12.53 -22.56 -4.39
CA GLU A 101 12.00 -22.62 -3.03
C GLU A 101 10.57 -23.17 -3.07
N ILE A 102 10.32 -24.26 -2.33
CA ILE A 102 9.02 -24.93 -2.32
C ILE A 102 8.47 -24.83 -0.89
N PRO A 103 7.40 -24.06 -0.65
CA PRO A 103 6.79 -23.99 0.67
C PRO A 103 6.16 -25.35 1.02
N VAL A 104 6.49 -25.90 2.19
CA VAL A 104 5.93 -27.18 2.66
C VAL A 104 5.11 -26.93 3.92
N ASN A 105 3.78 -27.03 3.78
CA ASN A 105 2.80 -26.99 4.86
C ASN A 105 3.03 -25.84 5.88
N ASP A 106 3.15 -24.62 5.36
CA ASP A 106 3.25 -23.43 6.19
C ASP A 106 1.86 -22.90 6.56
N MET A 107 1.49 -23.08 7.83
CA MET A 107 0.18 -22.68 8.37
C MET A 107 -0.01 -21.14 8.38
N SER A 108 1.08 -20.37 8.30
CA SER A 108 1.02 -18.90 8.26
C SER A 108 0.48 -18.38 6.92
N ILE A 109 0.76 -19.08 5.81
CA ILE A 109 0.28 -18.75 4.47
C ILE A 109 -1.23 -18.95 4.38
N HIS A 110 -1.74 -20.05 4.94
CA HIS A 110 -3.18 -20.29 5.02
C HIS A 110 -3.92 -19.29 5.91
N GLN A 111 -3.26 -18.74 6.93
CA GLN A 111 -3.86 -17.71 7.79
C GLN A 111 -4.03 -16.37 7.07
N ALA A 112 -3.07 -16.00 6.21
CA ALA A 112 -3.18 -14.80 5.39
C ALA A 112 -4.32 -14.91 4.36
N GLU A 113 -4.49 -16.10 3.76
CA GLU A 113 -5.59 -16.38 2.81
C GLU A 113 -6.98 -16.34 3.46
N VAL A 114 -7.11 -16.73 4.74
CA VAL A 114 -8.39 -16.71 5.48
C VAL A 114 -8.72 -15.33 6.06
N GLN A 115 -7.73 -14.45 6.25
CA GLN A 115 -7.91 -13.11 6.81
C GLN A 115 -8.21 -12.04 5.75
N ALA A 116 -7.87 -12.28 4.49
CA ALA A 116 -8.21 -11.45 3.34
C ALA A 116 -9.70 -11.63 2.94
#